data_AF-A0A2J8IB57-F1
#
_entry.id   AF-A0A2J8IB57-F1
#
_cell.length_a   1.000
_cell.length_b   1.000
_cell.length_c   1.000
_cell.angle_alpha   90.00
_cell.angle_beta   90.00
_cell.angle_gamma   90.00
#
_symmetry.space_group_name_H-M   'P 1'
#
loop_
_entity.id
_entity.type
_entity.pdbx_description
1 polymer ?
#
loop_
_entity_poly.entity_id
_entity_poly.type
_entity_poly.pdbx_seq_one_letter_code
_entity_poly.pdbx_strand_id
1 'polypeptide(L)'
;MPANEDEMQILDQWSNRLAQALQILDLKVDHELLLELARKSADSVIHAAAPVTTFMVGYAAGLEAGTGSAGTKEASTASVAKAADVAFQLCDDGHDAGPASKGWADTAQ
;
A
#
# COMPACT_ATOMS: atom_id res chain seq x y z
N MET A 1 -1.64 18.42 3.51
CA MET A 1 -0.96 19.06 2.37
C MET A 1 -0.48 17.97 1.44
N PRO A 2 -0.79 18.01 0.13
CA PRO A 2 -0.12 17.14 -0.83
C PRO A 2 1.39 17.37 -0.75
N ALA A 3 2.18 16.33 -1.00
CA ALA A 3 3.63 16.47 -1.10
C ALA A 3 3.93 17.45 -2.25
N ASN A 4 4.90 18.34 -2.06
CA ASN A 4 5.31 19.24 -3.15
C ASN A 4 6.14 18.48 -4.21
N GLU A 5 6.31 19.04 -5.40
CA GLU A 5 6.99 18.38 -6.52
C GLU A 5 8.43 17.94 -6.16
N ASP A 6 9.14 18.74 -5.35
CA ASP A 6 10.50 18.44 -4.89
C ASP A 6 10.54 17.22 -3.95
N GLU A 7 9.59 17.11 -3.01
CA GLU A 7 9.44 15.96 -2.11
C GLU A 7 9.16 14.68 -2.88
N MET A 8 8.28 14.75 -3.88
CA MET A 8 7.96 13.61 -4.75
C MET A 8 9.19 13.15 -5.54
N GLN A 9 9.99 14.08 -6.07
CA GLN A 9 11.25 13.74 -6.74
C GLN A 9 12.25 13.07 -5.79
N ILE A 10 12.35 13.53 -4.54
CA ILE A 10 13.21 12.92 -3.52
C ILE A 10 12.75 11.50 -3.22
N LEU A 11 11.44 11.28 -3.03
CA LEU A 11 10.86 9.96 -2.78
C LEU A 11 11.09 9.01 -3.94
N ASP A 12 10.95 9.49 -5.17
CA ASP A 12 11.15 8.69 -6.37
C ASP A 12 12.63 8.26 -6.50
N GLN A 13 13.56 9.18 -6.30
CA GLN A 13 15.00 8.87 -6.27
C GLN A 13 15.37 7.92 -5.13
N TRP A 14 14.83 8.14 -3.94
CA TRP A 14 15.09 7.29 -2.79
C TRP A 14 14.55 5.87 -2.99
N SER A 15 13.33 5.75 -3.48
CA SER A 15 12.68 4.46 -3.73
C SER A 15 13.43 3.66 -4.79
N ASN A 16 13.92 4.32 -5.84
CA ASN A 16 14.79 3.71 -6.85
C ASN A 16 16.11 3.20 -6.24
N ARG A 17 16.78 3.98 -5.37
CA ARG A 17 18.00 3.55 -4.67
C ARG A 17 17.73 2.37 -3.75
N LEU A 18 16.62 2.40 -3.03
CA LEU A 18 16.24 1.32 -2.10
C LEU A 18 15.91 0.04 -2.86
N ALA A 19 15.16 0.12 -3.96
CA ALA A 19 14.87 -1.03 -4.83
C ALA A 19 16.16 -1.67 -5.36
N GLN A 20 17.12 -0.86 -5.81
CA GLN A 20 18.44 -1.34 -6.23
C GLN A 20 19.19 -2.03 -5.08
N ALA A 21 19.24 -1.43 -3.89
CA ALA A 21 19.91 -2.01 -2.73
C ALA A 21 19.28 -3.34 -2.29
N LEU A 22 17.96 -3.47 -2.42
CA LEU A 22 17.21 -4.67 -2.10
C LEU A 22 17.13 -5.68 -3.27
N GLN A 23 17.75 -5.38 -4.41
CA GLN A 23 17.71 -6.21 -5.62
C GLN A 23 16.29 -6.48 -6.12
N ILE A 24 15.38 -5.52 -5.93
CA ILE A 24 14.03 -5.57 -6.46
C ILE A 24 14.06 -4.97 -7.86
N LEU A 25 13.99 -5.85 -8.87
CA LEU A 25 13.95 -5.40 -10.24
C LEU A 25 12.63 -4.70 -10.50
N ASP A 26 12.71 -3.59 -11.22
CA ASP A 26 11.56 -3.12 -12.00
C ASP A 26 10.33 -2.67 -11.18
N LEU A 27 10.52 -2.42 -9.88
CA LEU A 27 9.51 -1.91 -8.96
C LEU A 27 9.10 -0.49 -9.34
N LYS A 28 7.81 -0.30 -9.61
CA LYS A 28 7.18 1.02 -9.65
C LYS A 28 6.37 1.21 -8.37
N VAL A 29 6.66 2.28 -7.65
CA VAL A 29 5.94 2.64 -6.43
C VAL A 29 5.01 3.80 -6.76
N ASP A 30 3.73 3.66 -6.47
CA ASP A 30 2.79 4.78 -6.49
C ASP A 30 2.89 5.53 -5.15
N HIS A 31 3.73 6.57 -5.10
CA HIS A 31 3.96 7.34 -3.88
C HIS A 31 2.74 8.14 -3.45
N GLU A 32 1.94 8.65 -4.39
CA GLU A 32 0.74 9.42 -4.05
C GLU A 32 -0.26 8.52 -3.31
N LEU A 33 -0.52 7.33 -3.86
CA LEU A 33 -1.37 6.31 -3.24
C LEU A 33 -0.86 5.93 -1.85
N LEU A 34 0.44 5.61 -1.72
CA LEU A 34 1.02 5.20 -0.43
C LEU A 34 0.99 6.31 0.62
N LEU A 35 1.31 7.55 0.24
CA LEU A 35 1.31 8.68 1.16
C LEU A 35 -0.11 9.05 1.59
N GLU A 36 -1.08 8.96 0.68
CA GLU A 36 -2.49 9.18 1.01
C GLU A 36 -3.00 8.09 1.96
N LEU A 37 -2.68 6.82 1.70
CA LEU A 37 -3.05 5.72 2.58
C LEU A 37 -2.42 5.87 3.96
N ALA A 38 -1.13 6.20 4.03
CA ALA A 38 -0.44 6.45 5.30
C ALA A 38 -1.11 7.58 6.09
N ARG A 39 -1.41 8.71 5.43
CA ARG A 39 -2.09 9.86 6.03
C ARG A 39 -3.45 9.47 6.59
N LYS A 40 -4.29 8.85 5.77
CA LYS A 40 -5.63 8.42 6.18
C LYS A 40 -5.60 7.41 7.33
N SER A 41 -4.64 6.50 7.33
CA SER A 41 -4.45 5.54 8.43
C SER A 41 -4.06 6.24 9.74
N ALA A 42 -3.14 7.22 9.66
CA ALA A 42 -2.72 8.01 10.81
C ALA A 42 -3.86 8.83 11.40
N ASP A 43 -4.70 9.40 10.54
CA ASP A 43 -5.82 10.28 10.92
C ASP A 43 -7.02 9.48 11.47
N SER A 44 -7.28 8.27 10.93
CA SER A 44 -8.44 7.45 11.32
C SER A 44 -8.23 6.54 12.52
N VAL A 45 -6.98 6.13 12.79
CA VAL A 45 -6.66 5.17 13.86
C VAL A 45 -5.75 5.82 14.91
N ILE A 46 -4.44 5.88 14.63
CA ILE A 46 -3.41 6.58 15.40
C ILE A 46 -2.21 6.83 14.49
N HIS A 47 -1.35 7.80 14.82
CA HIS A 47 -0.16 8.10 14.01
C HIS A 47 0.70 6.86 13.66
N ALA A 48 0.83 5.90 14.58
CA ALA A 48 1.58 4.66 14.37
C ALA A 48 0.92 3.69 13.36
N ALA A 49 -0.33 3.89 12.98
CA ALA A 49 -1.03 3.06 12.00
C ALA A 49 -0.53 3.28 10.57
N ALA A 50 0.02 4.46 10.26
CA ALA A 50 0.59 4.77 8.94
C ALA A 50 1.63 3.74 8.46
N PRO A 51 2.75 3.51 9.18
CA PRO A 51 3.76 2.55 8.74
C PRO A 51 3.28 1.09 8.80
N VAL A 52 2.39 0.74 9.73
CA VAL A 52 1.84 -0.62 9.84
C VAL A 52 0.97 -0.94 8.62
N THR A 53 0.11 0.00 8.23
CA THR A 53 -0.83 -0.18 7.11
C THR A 53 -0.09 -0.30 5.78
N THR A 54 0.86 0.61 5.50
CA THR A 54 1.62 0.56 4.25
C THR A 54 2.52 -0.68 4.15
N PHE A 55 3.07 -1.15 5.27
CA PHE A 55 3.77 -2.44 5.32
C PHE A 55 2.84 -3.61 4.95
N MET A 56 1.65 -3.69 5.55
CA MET A 56 0.70 -4.78 5.28
C MET A 56 0.23 -4.80 3.82
N VAL A 57 -0.03 -3.63 3.22
CA VAL A 57 -0.40 -3.51 1.80
C VAL A 57 0.73 -4.02 0.90
N GLY A 58 1.97 -3.59 1.14
CA GLY A 58 3.12 -4.06 0.38
C GLY A 58 3.37 -5.58 0.55
N TYR A 59 3.17 -6.09 1.76
CA TYR A 59 3.30 -7.53 2.04
C TYR A 59 2.22 -8.35 1.32
N ALA A 60 0.95 -7.93 1.37
CA ALA A 60 -0.14 -8.61 0.68
C ALA A 60 0.05 -8.61 -0.84
N ALA A 61 0.46 -7.47 -1.41
CA ALA A 61 0.78 -7.38 -2.83
C ALA A 61 1.94 -8.29 -3.24
N GLY A 62 2.98 -8.39 -2.40
CA GLY A 62 4.09 -9.31 -2.61
C GLY A 62 3.70 -10.79 -2.56
N LEU A 63 2.77 -11.16 -1.66
CA LEU A 63 2.23 -12.52 -1.58
C LEU A 63 1.41 -12.88 -2.84
N GLU A 64 0.57 -11.97 -3.33
CA GLU A 64 -0.21 -12.18 -4.55
C GLU A 64 0.71 -12.34 -5.77
N ALA A 65 1.69 -11.44 -5.93
CA ALA A 65 2.67 -11.51 -7.01
C ALA A 65 3.51 -12.80 -6.97
N GLY A 66 3.75 -13.37 -5.78
CA GLY A 66 4.49 -14.62 -5.60
C GLY A 66 3.70 -15.91 -5.89
N THR A 67 2.36 -15.84 -5.99
CA THR A 67 1.48 -17.01 -6.15
C THR A 67 0.87 -17.14 -7.55
N GLY A 68 0.95 -16.10 -8.40
CA GLY A 68 0.45 -16.08 -9.76
C GLY A 68 1.48 -16.40 -10.85
N SER A 69 1.01 -16.89 -12.01
CA SER A 69 1.84 -17.21 -13.19
C SER A 69 2.28 -15.97 -14.01
N ALA A 70 2.13 -14.75 -13.49
CA ALA A 70 2.48 -13.52 -14.20
C ALA A 70 3.28 -12.60 -13.28
N GLY A 71 4.57 -12.91 -13.09
CA GLY A 71 5.55 -12.01 -12.47
C GLY A 71 5.86 -10.82 -13.39
N THR A 72 4.86 -9.98 -13.66
CA THR A 72 4.96 -8.78 -14.50
C THR A 72 4.69 -7.53 -13.66
N LYS A 73 5.31 -6.40 -14.04
CA LYS A 73 5.23 -5.11 -13.33
C LYS A 73 3.80 -4.64 -13.07
N GLU A 74 2.94 -4.86 -14.06
CA GLU A 74 1.54 -4.44 -14.07
C GLU A 74 0.74 -5.24 -13.03
N ALA A 75 1.06 -6.53 -12.85
CA ALA A 75 0.44 -7.36 -11.82
C ALA A 75 0.79 -6.84 -10.43
N SER A 76 2.07 -6.56 -10.14
CA SER A 76 2.49 -6.03 -8.85
C SER A 76 1.83 -4.68 -8.51
N THR A 77 1.67 -3.80 -9.49
CA THR A 77 1.00 -2.50 -9.30
C THR A 77 -0.49 -2.69 -9.01
N ALA A 78 -1.16 -3.58 -9.74
CA ALA A 78 -2.56 -3.90 -9.51
C ALA A 78 -2.80 -4.54 -8.14
N SER A 79 -1.92 -5.43 -7.69
CA SER A 79 -2.01 -6.05 -6.36
C SER A 79 -1.84 -5.02 -5.24
N VAL A 80 -0.95 -4.03 -5.39
CA VAL A 80 -0.82 -2.91 -4.44
C VAL A 80 -2.11 -2.09 -4.40
N ALA A 81 -2.69 -1.73 -5.56
CA ALA A 81 -3.95 -1.00 -5.61
C ALA A 81 -5.10 -1.76 -4.94
N LYS A 82 -5.26 -3.06 -5.23
CA LYS A 82 -6.28 -3.94 -4.60
C LYS A 82 -6.12 -3.96 -3.08
N ALA A 83 -4.89 -4.13 -2.58
CA ALA A 83 -4.62 -4.15 -1.14
C ALA A 83 -4.78 -2.76 -0.48
N ALA A 84 -4.49 -1.67 -1.20
CA ALA A 84 -4.71 -0.31 -0.73
C ALA A 84 -6.20 0.03 -0.62
N ASP A 85 -7.03 -0.35 -1.59
CA ASP A 85 -8.49 -0.14 -1.56
C ASP A 85 -9.13 -0.77 -0.32
N VAL A 86 -8.72 -2.00 -0.03
CA VAL A 86 -9.08 -2.71 1.20
C VAL A 86 -8.72 -1.90 2.46
N ALA A 87 -7.50 -1.38 2.51
CA ALA A 87 -7.01 -0.65 3.67
C ALA A 87 -7.73 0.70 3.82
N PHE A 88 -8.05 1.36 2.70
CA PHE A 88 -8.86 2.58 2.70
C PHE A 88 -10.27 2.34 3.24
N GLN A 89 -10.93 1.26 2.82
CA GLN A 89 -12.24 0.89 3.34
C GLN A 89 -12.20 0.66 4.85
N LEU A 90 -11.17 -0.01 5.35
CA LEU A 90 -10.99 -0.20 6.80
C LEU A 90 -10.76 1.12 7.53
N CYS A 91 -10.02 2.07 6.94
CA CYS A 91 -9.84 3.40 7.52
C CYS A 91 -11.15 4.20 7.56
N ASP A 92 -12.02 4.07 6.56
CA ASP A 92 -13.34 4.71 6.54
C ASP A 92 -14.29 4.16 7.60
N ASP A 93 -14.13 2.88 7.92
CA ASP A 93 -14.92 2.19 8.94
C ASP A 93 -14.47 2.55 10.37
N GLY A 94 -13.22 2.99 10.54
CA GLY A 94 -12.63 3.38 11.82
C GLY A 94 -12.17 2.18 12.67
N HIS A 95 -11.43 2.44 13.75
CA HIS A 95 -10.81 1.39 14.58
C HIS A 95 -11.82 0.37 15.14
N ASP A 96 -13.05 0.79 15.41
CA ASP A 96 -14.07 -0.03 16.10
C ASP A 96 -14.88 -0.93 15.15
N ALA A 97 -14.83 -0.70 13.85
CA ALA A 97 -15.54 -1.51 12.85
C ALA A 97 -14.55 -2.43 12.14
N GLY A 98 -14.25 -3.56 12.77
CA GLY A 98 -13.39 -4.59 12.18
C GLY A 98 -14.03 -5.29 10.98
N PRO A 99 -13.23 -5.95 10.12
CA PRO A 99 -13.70 -6.63 8.90
C PRO A 99 -14.81 -7.66 9.15
N ALA A 100 -14.85 -8.27 10.34
CA ALA A 100 -15.91 -9.22 10.73
C ALA A 100 -17.30 -8.57 10.90
N SER A 101 -17.39 -7.26 11.07
CA SER A 101 -18.67 -6.55 11.31
C SER A 101 -19.49 -6.27 10.04
N LYS A 102 -18.87 -6.35 8.85
CA LYS A 102 -19.49 -6.00 7.56
C LYS A 102 -19.44 -7.07 6.47
N GLY A 103 -19.11 -8.32 6.79
CA GLY A 103 -19.15 -9.42 5.81
C GLY A 103 -17.97 -9.45 4.83
N TRP A 104 -16.80 -8.96 5.26
CA TRP A 104 -15.50 -9.01 4.54
C TRP A 104 -15.08 -10.42 4.06
N ALA A 105 -15.68 -11.48 4.60
CA ALA A 105 -15.28 -12.87 4.38
C ALA A 105 -15.26 -13.31 2.90
N ASP A 106 -15.96 -12.62 2.01
CA ASP A 106 -16.03 -12.94 0.57
C ASP A 106 -15.08 -12.11 -0.34
N THR A 107 -14.32 -11.14 0.20
CA THR A 107 -13.37 -10.34 -0.63
C THR A 107 -11.98 -10.98 -0.72
N ALA A 108 -11.75 -12.06 0.03
CA ALA A 108 -10.50 -12.81 0.04
C ALA A 108 -10.55 -13.98 -0.95
N GLN A 109 -10.54 -13.69 -2.25
CA GLN A 109 -10.07 -14.62 -3.29
C GLN A 109 -9.27 -13.87 -4.37
#